data_AF-A0A4Y8BWD2-F1
#
_entry.id   AF-A0A4Y8BWD2-F1
#
_cell.length_a   1.000
_cell.length_b   1.000
_cell.length_c   1.000
_cell.angle_alpha   90.00
_cell.angle_beta   90.00
_cell.angle_gamma   90.00
#
_symmetry.space_group_name_H-M   'P 1'
#
loop_
_entity.id
_entity.type
_entity.pdbx_description
1 polymer ?
#
loop_
_entity_poly.entity_id
_entity_poly.type
_entity_poly.pdbx_seq_one_letter_code
_entity_poly.pdbx_strand_id
1 'polypeptide(L)' 'KKLSDKPLNKSAIYLYSSNPLMAFNDNSLIADILRLIGIKNLSPQSQISRPVISAEYILKQNPDILILG' A
#
# COMPACT_ATOMS: atom_id res chain seq x y z
N LYS A 1 0.37 -24.43 -6.41
CA LYS A 1 1.33 -23.69 -5.54
C LYS A 1 0.62 -22.41 -5.13
N LYS A 2 0.30 -22.21 -3.84
CA LYS A 2 -0.41 -20.99 -3.44
C LYS A 2 0.63 -19.86 -3.38
N LEU A 3 0.25 -18.66 -3.82
CA LEU A 3 1.13 -17.49 -3.77
C LEU A 3 1.57 -17.16 -2.32
N SER A 4 0.72 -17.52 -1.36
CA SER A 4 0.99 -17.43 0.07
C SER A 4 2.08 -18.37 0.59
N ASP A 5 2.47 -19.42 -0.16
CA ASP A 5 3.41 -20.45 0.34
C ASP A 5 4.86 -19.94 0.41
N LYS A 6 5.17 -18.81 -0.25
CA LYS A 6 6.47 -18.13 -0.22
C LYS A 6 6.26 -16.60 -0.24
N PRO A 7 5.86 -15.99 0.89
CA PRO A 7 5.58 -14.56 0.93
C PRO A 7 6.86 -13.75 0.69
N LEU A 8 6.74 -12.60 0.01
CA LEU A 8 7.88 -11.69 -0.20
C LEU A 8 8.40 -11.08 1.12
N ASN A 9 7.57 -11.02 2.16
CA ASN A 9 7.91 -10.42 3.47
C ASN A 9 8.44 -8.98 3.34
N LYS A 10 7.84 -8.24 2.40
CA LYS A 10 8.10 -6.82 2.17
C LYS A 10 6.89 -6.00 2.56
N SER A 11 7.10 -4.71 2.76
CA SER A 11 6.04 -3.73 2.99
C SER A 11 5.94 -2.76 1.83
N ALA A 12 4.73 -2.31 1.50
CA ALA A 12 4.53 -1.40 0.38
C ALA A 12 3.43 -0.37 0.63
N ILE A 13 3.58 0.78 -0.04
CA ILE A 13 2.51 1.75 -0.27
C ILE A 13 2.30 1.85 -1.78
N TYR A 14 1.04 1.83 -2.21
CA TYR A 14 0.65 2.11 -3.59
C TYR A 14 0.17 3.56 -3.70
N LEU A 15 0.86 4.37 -4.50
CA LEU A 15 0.45 5.72 -4.83
C LEU A 15 -0.40 5.71 -6.10
N TYR A 16 -1.66 6.09 -5.94
CA TYR A 16 -2.64 6.27 -7.01
C TYR A 16 -2.44 7.59 -7.79
N SER A 17 -1.86 8.60 -7.13
CA SER A 17 -1.58 9.90 -7.73
C SER A 17 -0.39 10.54 -7.01
N SER A 18 0.39 11.34 -7.76
CA SER A 18 1.51 12.13 -7.23
C SER A 18 1.18 13.61 -7.03
N ASN A 19 0.08 14.12 -7.59
CA ASN A 19 -0.38 15.50 -7.38
C ASN A 19 -1.92 15.61 -7.31
N PRO A 20 -2.51 15.59 -6.09
CA PRO A 20 -1.85 15.40 -4.80
C PRO A 20 -1.38 13.95 -4.60
N LEU A 21 -0.51 13.72 -3.60
CA LEU A 21 -0.14 12.37 -3.18
C LEU A 21 -1.36 11.64 -2.63
N MET A 22 -1.79 10.58 -3.29
CA MET A 22 -2.96 9.80 -2.91
C MET A 22 -2.61 8.31 -2.90
N ALA A 23 -3.11 7.59 -1.91
CA ALA A 23 -3.01 6.13 -1.84
C ALA A 23 -4.41 5.50 -1.88
N PHE A 24 -4.52 4.21 -2.17
CA PHE A 24 -5.72 3.46 -1.85
C PHE A 24 -5.76 3.16 -0.35
N ASN A 25 -6.94 3.13 0.28
CA ASN A 25 -7.05 2.64 1.66
C ASN A 25 -6.85 1.10 1.73
N ASP A 26 -6.81 0.56 2.95
CA ASP A 26 -6.59 -0.88 3.18
C ASP A 26 -7.79 -1.77 2.81
N ASN A 27 -8.96 -1.16 2.55
CA ASN A 27 -10.15 -1.84 2.02
C ASN A 27 -10.26 -1.63 0.51
N SER A 28 -9.27 -2.10 -0.23
CA SER A 28 -9.19 -1.96 -1.69
C SER A 28 -8.66 -3.22 -2.37
N LEU A 29 -8.95 -3.36 -3.67
CA LEU A 29 -8.43 -4.47 -4.48
C LEU A 29 -6.89 -4.52 -4.47
N ILE A 30 -6.23 -3.35 -4.46
CA ILE A 30 -4.78 -3.28 -4.37
C ILE A 30 -4.30 -3.85 -3.03
N ALA A 31 -4.96 -3.52 -1.92
CA ALA A 31 -4.65 -4.10 -0.61
C ALA A 31 -4.84 -5.62 -0.59
N ASP A 32 -5.90 -6.14 -1.21
CA ASP A 32 -6.12 -7.59 -1.36
C ASP A 32 -5.00 -8.26 -2.16
N ILE A 33 -4.57 -7.65 -3.26
CA ILE A 33 -3.46 -8.16 -4.09
C ILE A 33 -2.17 -8.20 -3.29
N LEU A 34 -1.82 -7.11 -2.59
CA LEU A 34 -0.61 -7.05 -1.74
C LEU A 34 -0.64 -8.16 -0.68
N ARG A 35 -1.77 -8.34 0.01
CA ARG A 35 -1.96 -9.42 0.98
C ARG A 35 -1.80 -10.81 0.35
N LEU A 36 -2.38 -11.03 -0.84
CA LEU A 36 -2.32 -12.30 -1.56
C LEU A 36 -0.88 -12.72 -1.91
N ILE A 37 -0.03 -11.74 -2.24
CA ILE A 37 1.39 -11.98 -2.59
C ILE A 37 2.34 -11.87 -1.39
N GLY A 38 1.81 -11.73 -0.17
CA GLY A 38 2.60 -11.67 1.06
C GLY A 38 3.38 -10.37 1.24
N ILE A 39 2.85 -9.25 0.72
CA ILE A 39 3.32 -7.89 0.99
C ILE A 39 2.42 -7.22 2.02
N LYS A 40 3.01 -6.66 3.06
CA LYS A 40 2.32 -5.87 4.08
C LYS A 40 1.92 -4.52 3.49
N ASN A 41 0.62 -4.25 3.38
CA ASN A 41 0.12 -2.94 2.98
C ASN A 41 0.33 -1.92 4.12
N LEU A 42 0.97 -0.79 3.82
CA LEU A 42 1.20 0.32 4.76
C LEU A 42 0.37 1.57 4.40
N SER A 43 -0.62 1.40 3.56
CA SER A 43 -1.55 2.48 3.23
C SER A 43 -2.42 2.86 4.43
N PRO A 44 -2.92 4.10 4.52
CA PRO A 44 -3.71 4.55 5.66
C PRO A 44 -5.00 3.76 5.83
N GLN A 45 -5.29 3.42 7.09
CA GLN A 45 -6.58 2.94 7.53
C GLN A 45 -7.56 4.13 7.50
N SER A 46 -8.43 4.17 6.50
CA SER A 46 -9.35 5.28 6.28
C SER A 46 -10.67 4.79 5.68
N GLN A 47 -11.77 5.46 6.01
CA GLN A 47 -13.06 5.26 5.35
C GLN A 47 -13.11 5.90 3.96
N ILE A 48 -12.21 6.85 3.68
CA ILE A 48 -12.04 7.44 2.35
C ILE A 48 -11.31 6.42 1.48
N SER A 49 -11.85 6.07 0.31
CA SER A 49 -11.26 5.03 -0.54
C SER A 49 -9.88 5.40 -1.11
N ARG A 50 -9.66 6.69 -1.38
CA ARG A 50 -8.40 7.23 -1.88
C ARG A 50 -7.99 8.49 -1.10
N PRO A 51 -7.49 8.35 0.14
CA PRO A 51 -7.12 9.51 0.94
C PRO A 51 -5.88 10.19 0.36
N VAL A 52 -5.84 11.52 0.47
CA VAL A 52 -4.60 12.28 0.32
C VAL A 52 -3.69 11.95 1.50
N ILE A 53 -2.42 11.70 1.22
CA ILE A 53 -1.40 11.43 2.24
C ILE A 53 -0.22 12.38 2.10
N SER A 54 0.45 12.67 3.21
CA SER A 54 1.63 13.54 3.21
C SER A 54 2.92 12.73 2.97
N ALA A 55 3.99 13.41 2.59
CA ALA A 55 5.30 12.77 2.45
C ALA A 55 5.82 12.25 3.81
N GLU A 56 5.56 12.97 4.89
CA GLU A 56 5.91 12.58 6.26
C GLU A 56 5.20 11.30 6.69
N TYR A 57 3.96 11.09 6.25
CA TYR A 57 3.27 9.82 6.48
C TYR A 57 4.03 8.66 5.83
N ILE A 58 4.44 8.81 4.56
CA ILE A 58 5.21 7.78 3.83
C ILE A 58 6.53 7.48 4.54
N LEU A 59 7.28 8.53 4.93
CA LEU A 59 8.55 8.38 5.66
C LEU A 59 8.37 7.70 7.02
N LYS A 60 7.31 8.04 7.75
CA LYS A 60 6.99 7.42 9.06
C LYS A 60 6.60 5.95 8.91
N GLN A 61 5.89 5.58 7.85
CA GLN A 61 5.56 4.18 7.57
C GLN A 61 6.79 3.38 7.13
N ASN A 62 7.76 4.04 6.48
CA ASN A 62 9.01 3.45 6.02
C ASN A 62 8.82 2.15 5.18
N PRO A 63 8.08 2.22 4.05
CA PRO A 63 7.85 1.05 3.22
C PRO A 63 9.14 0.56 2.53
N ASP A 64 9.27 -0.75 2.36
CA ASP A 64 10.34 -1.33 1.52
C ASP A 64 10.17 -0.94 0.04
N ILE A 65 8.92 -0.79 -0.41
CA ILE A 65 8.56 -0.56 -1.81
C ILE A 65 7.53 0.56 -1.91
N LEU A 66 7.79 1.55 -2.76
CA LEU A 66 6.80 2.51 -3.20
C LEU A 66 6.38 2.16 -4.62
N ILE A 67 5.10 1.80 -4.81
CA ILE A 67 4.54 1.47 -6.12
C ILE A 67 3.85 2.72 -6.65
N LEU A 68 4.19 3.11 -7.88
CA LEU A 68 3.59 4.26 -8.57
C LEU A 68 2.65 3.73 -9.65
N GLY A 69 1.45 4.29 -9.75
CA GLY A 69 0.49 3.95 -10.81
C GLY A 69 -0.41 5.10 -11.20
#